data_AF-A0AAW2QH67-F1
#
_entry.id   AF-A0AAW2QH67-F1
#
_cell.length_a   1.000
_cell.length_b   1.000
_cell.length_c   1.000
_cell.angle_alpha   90.00
_cell.angle_beta   90.00
_cell.angle_gamma   90.00
#
_symmetry.space_group_name_H-M   'P 1'
#
loop_
_entity.id
_entity.type
_entity.pdbx_description
1 polymer ?
#
loop_
_entity_poly.entity_id
_entity_poly.type
_entity_poly.pdbx_seq_one_letter_code
_entity_poly.pdbx_strand_id
1 'polypeptide(L)'
;MAKLRSHISATTDPSASNITSPQPHITVLDSSNPLPPIQTTPHLLKPPKISLPFFDGSNPLDWLFQANQYFTYYQTPPPDRLPLISFYMHRPALSWYKWMDTNQQLTTWHAFTHALELRFGPTTYDNHQAELFKLRQTTTIADYQLQFERLCNCVVGLSLDAILNCFLSVGYSTRACHS
;
A
#
# COMPACT_ATOMS: atom_id res chain seq x y z
N MET A 1 -55.62 -8.93 -14.67
CA MET A 1 -55.79 -8.00 -15.79
C MET A 1 -54.40 -7.66 -16.31
N ALA A 2 -53.98 -7.74 -17.57
CA ALA A 2 -54.37 -8.43 -18.79
C ALA A 2 -53.11 -8.34 -19.71
N LYS A 3 -53.00 -9.28 -20.64
CA LYS A 3 -51.91 -9.51 -21.61
C LYS A 3 -52.02 -8.53 -22.79
N LEU A 4 -50.91 -8.04 -23.37
CA LEU A 4 -50.82 -7.70 -24.82
C LEU A 4 -49.34 -7.47 -25.24
N ARG A 5 -48.65 -8.40 -25.90
CA ARG A 5 -48.58 -8.73 -27.34
C ARG A 5 -48.00 -7.63 -28.26
N SER A 6 -46.76 -7.89 -28.67
CA SER A 6 -46.12 -7.70 -29.98
C SER A 6 -46.94 -7.15 -31.15
N HIS A 7 -46.31 -6.29 -31.95
CA HIS A 7 -46.47 -6.29 -33.41
C HIS A 7 -45.11 -6.14 -34.10
N ILE A 8 -44.72 -7.24 -34.76
CA ILE A 8 -43.78 -7.30 -35.88
C ILE A 8 -44.64 -7.14 -37.14
N SER A 9 -44.15 -6.39 -38.13
CA SER A 9 -44.59 -6.55 -39.52
C SER A 9 -43.37 -6.88 -40.37
N ALA A 10 -43.47 -8.02 -41.04
CA ALA A 10 -42.53 -8.57 -42.00
C ALA A 10 -43.03 -8.32 -43.42
N THR A 11 -42.10 -8.28 -44.37
CA THR A 11 -42.26 -8.62 -45.81
C THR A 11 -40.83 -8.90 -46.33
N THR A 12 -40.32 -10.14 -46.46
CA THR A 12 -40.58 -11.18 -47.50
C THR A 12 -40.10 -10.67 -48.87
N ASP A 13 -39.19 -11.24 -49.67
CA ASP A 13 -38.46 -12.53 -49.82
C ASP A 13 -37.47 -12.32 -51.04
N PRO A 14 -36.85 -13.32 -51.71
CA PRO A 14 -36.16 -14.55 -51.31
C PRO A 14 -34.80 -14.76 -52.07
N SER A 15 -34.19 -15.93 -51.86
CA SER A 15 -33.28 -16.66 -52.77
C SER A 15 -31.81 -16.22 -52.88
N ALA A 16 -30.90 -17.01 -52.29
CA ALA A 16 -30.30 -18.16 -52.97
C ALA A 16 -29.03 -18.59 -52.21
N SER A 17 -29.06 -19.83 -51.73
CA SER A 17 -27.93 -20.62 -51.24
C SER A 17 -26.80 -20.72 -52.27
N ASN A 18 -25.55 -20.59 -51.84
CA ASN A 18 -24.44 -21.34 -52.43
C ASN A 18 -23.27 -21.52 -51.45
N ILE A 19 -22.92 -22.78 -51.24
CA ILE A 19 -21.80 -23.29 -50.46
C ILE A 19 -20.63 -23.48 -51.45
N THR A 20 -19.44 -22.95 -51.18
CA THR A 20 -18.18 -23.45 -51.76
C THR A 20 -16.99 -23.13 -50.83
N SER A 21 -16.22 -24.17 -50.49
CA SER A 21 -15.04 -24.21 -49.63
C SER A 21 -13.82 -23.42 -50.17
N PRO A 22 -12.81 -23.11 -49.34
CA PRO A 22 -11.72 -22.20 -49.68
C PRO A 22 -10.54 -22.88 -50.39
N GLN A 23 -9.90 -22.17 -51.33
CA GLN A 23 -8.70 -22.60 -52.05
C GLN A 23 -7.60 -21.52 -51.88
N PRO A 24 -6.33 -21.88 -51.58
CA PRO A 24 -5.29 -20.91 -51.24
C PRO A 24 -4.67 -20.31 -52.50
N HIS A 25 -4.85 -19.02 -52.71
CA HIS A 25 -4.18 -18.24 -53.74
C HIS A 25 -2.90 -17.62 -53.16
N ILE A 26 -1.75 -18.02 -53.71
CA ILE A 26 -0.43 -17.45 -53.42
C ILE A 26 -0.39 -16.04 -54.01
N THR A 27 -0.36 -15.02 -53.16
CA THR A 27 -0.21 -13.63 -53.59
C THR A 27 1.27 -13.31 -53.77
N VAL A 28 1.63 -12.97 -55.01
CA VAL A 28 2.93 -12.43 -55.42
C VAL A 28 3.17 -11.09 -54.70
N LEU A 29 4.33 -10.92 -54.06
CA LEU A 29 4.75 -9.67 -53.41
C LEU A 29 5.15 -8.63 -54.46
N ASP A 30 4.26 -7.70 -54.77
CA ASP A 30 4.57 -6.47 -55.50
C ASP A 30 5.26 -5.48 -54.55
N SER A 31 6.53 -5.20 -54.86
CA SER A 31 7.44 -4.35 -54.06
C SER A 31 7.29 -2.88 -54.44
N SER A 32 6.13 -2.29 -54.13
CA SER A 32 5.86 -0.87 -54.44
C SER A 32 5.04 -0.19 -53.35
N ASN A 33 5.49 -0.25 -52.08
CA ASN A 33 4.92 0.62 -51.03
C ASN A 33 6.02 1.15 -50.10
N PRO A 34 6.13 2.48 -49.89
CA PRO A 34 7.07 3.03 -48.92
C PRO A 34 6.65 2.65 -47.50
N LEU A 35 7.62 2.21 -46.69
CA LEU A 35 7.42 1.85 -45.28
C LEU A 35 6.80 3.02 -44.50
N PRO A 36 5.79 2.79 -43.64
CA PRO A 36 5.31 3.83 -42.75
C PRO A 36 6.41 4.25 -41.77
N PRO A 37 6.45 5.53 -41.36
CA PRO A 37 7.44 6.02 -40.41
C PRO A 37 7.35 5.22 -39.11
N ILE A 38 8.49 4.70 -38.65
CA ILE A 38 8.64 4.04 -37.34
C ILE A 38 8.17 5.05 -36.28
N GLN A 39 6.97 4.87 -35.76
CA GLN A 39 6.51 5.57 -34.58
C GLN A 39 7.25 4.97 -33.39
N THR A 40 8.40 5.54 -33.04
CA THR A 40 8.99 5.38 -31.71
C THR A 40 8.07 6.10 -30.72
N THR A 41 6.99 5.43 -30.31
CA THR A 41 6.25 5.85 -29.12
C THR A 41 7.22 5.80 -27.95
N PRO A 42 7.57 6.94 -27.30
CA PRO A 42 8.28 6.88 -26.04
C PRO A 42 7.39 6.07 -25.10
N HIS A 43 7.90 4.93 -24.64
CA HIS A 43 7.23 4.09 -23.67
C HIS A 43 7.04 4.94 -22.41
N LEU A 44 5.87 5.58 -22.30
CA LEU A 44 5.41 6.30 -21.13
C LEU A 44 5.40 5.26 -20.00
N LEU A 45 6.49 5.23 -19.23
CA LEU A 45 6.60 4.41 -18.04
C LEU A 45 5.48 4.87 -17.11
N LYS A 46 4.39 4.08 -17.06
CA LYS A 46 3.30 4.34 -16.13
C LYS A 46 3.91 4.32 -14.73
N PRO A 47 3.68 5.35 -13.91
CA PRO A 47 4.20 5.37 -12.55
C PRO A 47 3.77 4.09 -11.81
N PRO A 48 4.65 3.51 -10.96
CA PRO A 48 4.31 2.34 -10.17
C PRO A 48 3.04 2.59 -9.36
N LYS A 49 2.08 1.66 -9.45
CA LYS A 49 0.87 1.72 -8.61
C LYS A 49 1.24 1.32 -7.18
N ILE A 50 1.42 2.30 -6.31
CA ILE A 50 1.65 2.07 -4.87
C ILE A 50 0.30 1.76 -4.22
N SER A 51 0.23 0.68 -3.44
CA SER A 51 -0.94 0.33 -2.62
C SER A 51 -0.63 0.56 -1.14
N LEU A 52 -1.59 1.14 -0.42
CA LEU A 52 -1.53 1.21 1.04
C LEU A 52 -1.85 -0.19 1.62
N PRO A 53 -1.05 -0.73 2.55
CA PRO A 53 -1.41 -1.97 3.25
C PRO A 53 -2.65 -1.81 4.14
N PHE A 54 -3.33 -2.93 4.39
CA PHE A 54 -4.42 -2.96 5.37
C PHE A 54 -3.89 -2.79 6.79
N PHE A 55 -4.65 -2.09 7.62
CA PHE A 55 -4.38 -1.93 9.04
C PHE A 55 -5.27 -2.85 9.86
N ASP A 56 -4.65 -3.71 10.67
CA ASP A 56 -5.35 -4.61 11.59
C ASP A 56 -5.23 -4.21 13.07
N GLY A 57 -4.51 -3.12 13.36
CA GLY A 57 -4.18 -2.67 14.71
C GLY A 57 -2.70 -2.83 15.07
N SER A 58 -1.91 -3.52 14.25
CA SER A 58 -0.49 -3.78 14.52
C SER A 58 0.41 -2.66 13.99
N ASN A 59 1.45 -2.29 14.74
CA ASN A 59 2.46 -1.29 14.36
C ASN A 59 1.85 0.02 13.80
N PRO A 60 1.01 0.72 14.59
CA PRO A 60 0.27 1.90 14.13
C PRO A 60 1.15 3.02 13.59
N LEU A 61 2.34 3.22 14.17
CA LEU A 61 3.25 4.29 13.75
C LEU A 61 3.82 4.01 12.35
N ASP A 62 4.25 2.78 12.08
CA ASP A 62 4.74 2.36 10.77
C ASP A 62 3.64 2.46 9.70
N TRP A 63 2.43 2.01 10.04
CA TRP A 63 1.29 2.11 9.13
C TRP A 63 0.92 3.57 8.85
N LEU A 64 0.93 4.42 9.89
CA LEU A 64 0.64 5.84 9.76
C LEU A 64 1.68 6.55 8.88
N PHE A 65 2.96 6.20 9.04
CA PHE A 65 4.02 6.68 8.17
C PHE A 65 3.75 6.30 6.72
N GLN A 66 3.41 5.04 6.44
CA GLN A 66 3.08 4.57 5.09
C GLN A 66 1.84 5.26 4.52
N ALA A 67 0.80 5.49 5.32
CA ALA A 67 -0.39 6.25 4.92
C ALA A 67 -0.04 7.69 4.52
N ASN A 68 0.81 8.37 5.30
CA ASN A 68 1.28 9.72 4.98
C ASN A 68 2.11 9.76 3.69
N GLN A 69 2.98 8.77 3.45
CA GLN A 69 3.73 8.64 2.19
C GLN A 69 2.77 8.42 1.02
N TYR A 70 1.77 7.55 1.19
CA TYR A 70 0.75 7.28 0.18
C TYR A 70 0.00 8.57 -0.21
N PHE A 71 -0.48 9.34 0.77
CA PHE A 71 -1.17 10.60 0.50
C PHE A 71 -0.27 11.64 -0.16
N THR A 72 1.02 11.66 0.20
CA THR A 72 1.99 12.56 -0.42
C THR A 72 2.20 12.21 -1.90
N TYR A 73 2.34 10.92 -2.20
CA TYR A 73 2.53 10.43 -3.56
C TYR A 73 1.32 10.68 -4.46
N TYR A 74 0.11 10.38 -3.97
CA TYR A 74 -1.13 10.57 -4.71
C TYR A 74 -1.75 11.97 -4.54
N GLN A 75 -1.06 12.88 -3.86
CA GLN A 75 -1.52 14.25 -3.57
C GLN A 75 -2.93 14.29 -2.95
N THR A 76 -3.23 13.35 -2.06
CA THR A 76 -4.56 13.21 -1.44
C THR A 76 -4.85 14.39 -0.50
N PRO A 77 -5.88 15.21 -0.78
CA PRO A 77 -6.26 16.33 0.07
C PRO A 77 -6.67 15.86 1.48
N PRO A 78 -6.42 16.66 2.53
CA PRO A 78 -6.82 16.34 3.91
C PRO A 78 -8.27 15.84 4.10
N PRO A 79 -9.32 16.44 3.49
CA PRO A 79 -10.70 15.97 3.68
C PRO A 79 -10.95 14.56 3.14
N ASP A 80 -10.17 14.13 2.15
CA ASP A 80 -10.36 12.84 1.48
C ASP A 80 -9.63 11.69 2.19
N ARG A 81 -8.73 11.99 3.12
CA ARG A 81 -7.88 11.00 3.79
C ARG A 81 -8.68 10.02 4.65
N LEU A 82 -9.63 10.52 5.46
CA LEU A 82 -10.44 9.67 6.35
C LEU A 82 -11.41 8.76 5.58
N PRO A 83 -12.18 9.26 4.60
CA PRO A 83 -12.96 8.38 3.74
C PRO A 83 -12.09 7.32 3.06
N LEU A 84 -10.89 7.70 2.58
CA LEU A 84 -10.01 6.79 1.87
C LEU A 84 -9.43 5.68 2.77
N ILE A 85 -8.92 6.01 3.95
CA ILE A 85 -8.33 5.02 4.87
C ILE A 85 -9.35 4.07 5.48
N SER A 86 -10.64 4.43 5.50
CA SER A 86 -11.69 3.54 5.96
C SER A 86 -11.71 2.20 5.20
N PHE A 87 -11.36 2.21 3.89
CA PHE A 87 -11.26 1.02 3.05
C PHE A 87 -10.07 0.13 3.39
N TYR A 88 -9.06 0.66 4.09
CA TYR A 88 -7.85 -0.04 4.49
C TYR A 88 -7.91 -0.52 5.94
N MET A 89 -8.98 -0.23 6.67
CA MET A 89 -9.20 -0.76 8.01
C MET A 89 -9.71 -2.20 7.94
N HIS A 90 -9.09 -3.10 8.68
CA HIS A 90 -9.49 -4.50 8.76
C HIS A 90 -9.64 -4.93 10.22
N ARG A 91 -10.35 -6.04 10.44
CA ARG A 91 -10.19 -6.80 11.70
C ARG A 91 -10.63 -5.93 12.91
N PRO A 92 -10.06 -6.01 14.14
CA PRO A 92 -10.54 -5.13 15.22
C PRO A 92 -10.38 -3.63 14.94
N ALA A 93 -9.45 -3.20 14.08
CA ALA A 93 -9.29 -1.80 13.69
C ALA A 93 -10.53 -1.27 12.93
N LEU A 94 -11.14 -2.07 12.06
CA LEU A 94 -12.38 -1.67 11.37
C LEU A 94 -13.55 -1.47 12.32
N SER A 95 -13.69 -2.36 13.31
CA SER A 95 -14.77 -2.25 14.32
C SER A 95 -14.62 -0.99 15.16
N TRP A 96 -13.39 -0.67 15.56
CA TRP A 96 -13.07 0.58 16.26
C TRP A 96 -13.32 1.81 15.38
N TYR A 97 -12.84 1.81 14.14
CA TYR A 97 -13.04 2.92 13.21
C TYR A 97 -14.52 3.22 13.02
N LYS A 98 -15.33 2.19 12.78
CA LYS A 98 -16.78 2.31 12.62
C LYS A 98 -17.44 2.95 13.86
N TRP A 99 -17.03 2.55 15.06
CA TRP A 99 -17.53 3.14 16.30
C TRP A 99 -17.14 4.62 16.41
N MET A 100 -15.88 4.97 16.12
CA MET A 100 -15.39 6.34 16.17
C MET A 100 -16.11 7.25 15.15
N ASP A 101 -16.32 6.76 13.93
CA ASP A 101 -17.02 7.45 12.85
C ASP A 101 -18.51 7.67 13.20
N THR A 102 -19.19 6.63 13.70
CA THR A 102 -20.60 6.72 14.14
C THR A 102 -20.79 7.76 15.25
N ASN A 103 -19.80 7.92 16.13
CA ASN A 103 -19.82 8.88 17.24
C ASN A 103 -19.19 10.24 16.88
N GLN A 104 -18.93 10.50 15.59
CA GLN A 104 -18.36 11.76 15.08
C GLN A 104 -17.04 12.15 15.76
N GLN A 105 -16.25 11.16 16.20
CA GLN A 105 -14.99 11.38 16.89
C GLN A 105 -13.80 11.60 15.94
N LEU A 106 -13.98 11.34 14.63
CA LEU A 106 -12.94 11.47 13.60
C LEU A 106 -13.28 12.60 12.63
N THR A 107 -13.02 13.84 13.04
CA THR A 107 -13.33 15.03 12.22
C THR A 107 -12.17 15.48 11.34
N THR A 108 -10.94 15.13 11.71
CA THR A 108 -9.73 15.54 11.00
C THR A 108 -8.71 14.40 10.98
N TRP A 109 -7.79 14.44 10.01
CA TRP A 109 -6.67 13.51 9.97
C TRP A 109 -5.90 13.50 11.30
N HIS A 110 -5.63 14.67 11.88
CA HIS A 110 -4.93 14.80 13.16
C HIS A 110 -5.70 14.15 14.33
N ALA A 111 -7.02 14.35 14.41
CA ALA A 111 -7.84 13.69 15.44
C ALA A 111 -7.78 12.16 15.29
N PHE A 112 -7.79 11.67 14.06
CA PHE A 112 -7.63 10.25 13.77
C PHE A 112 -6.27 9.70 14.16
N THR A 113 -5.15 10.36 13.79
CA THR A 113 -3.81 9.87 14.13
C THR A 113 -3.63 9.79 15.64
N HIS A 114 -4.07 10.80 16.37
CA HIS A 114 -4.02 10.81 17.83
C HIS A 114 -4.88 9.71 18.45
N ALA A 115 -6.11 9.49 17.96
CA ALA A 115 -6.97 8.44 18.47
C ALA A 115 -6.45 7.03 18.13
N LEU A 116 -5.83 6.87 16.96
CA LEU A 116 -5.20 5.63 16.52
C LEU A 116 -3.98 5.29 17.39
N GLU A 117 -3.14 6.28 17.69
CA GLU A 117 -2.02 6.15 18.63
C GLU A 117 -2.51 5.81 20.05
N LEU A 118 -3.56 6.47 20.54
CA LEU A 118 -4.10 6.17 21.88
C LEU A 118 -4.66 4.75 21.97
N ARG A 119 -5.26 4.24 20.89
CA ARG A 119 -5.93 2.93 20.87
C ARG A 119 -4.99 1.76 20.59
N PHE A 120 -4.11 1.93 19.61
CA PHE A 120 -3.25 0.86 19.07
C PHE A 120 -1.77 1.12 19.30
N GLY A 121 -1.40 2.34 19.71
CA GLY A 121 -0.03 2.70 20.00
C GLY A 121 0.55 1.83 21.10
N PRO A 122 1.90 1.73 21.14
CA PRO A 122 2.56 1.17 22.31
C PRO A 122 2.05 1.93 23.54
N THR A 123 1.59 1.18 24.55
CA THR A 123 1.13 1.82 25.78
C THR A 123 2.27 2.68 26.33
N THR A 124 1.98 3.83 26.93
CA THR A 124 3.00 4.72 27.53
C THR A 124 3.87 4.05 28.60
N TYR A 125 3.59 2.80 28.94
CA TYR A 125 4.42 1.92 29.76
C TYR A 125 5.61 1.31 29.02
N ASP A 126 5.60 1.27 27.68
CA ASP A 126 6.75 0.88 26.89
C ASP A 126 7.69 2.08 26.79
N ASN A 127 8.56 2.20 27.79
CA ASN A 127 9.67 3.13 27.74
C ASN A 127 10.70 2.60 26.73
N HIS A 128 10.46 2.82 25.44
CA HIS A 128 11.35 2.38 24.35
C HIS A 128 12.76 2.93 24.51
N GLN A 129 12.95 4.09 25.16
CA GLN A 129 14.28 4.58 25.53
C GLN A 129 14.93 3.62 26.54
N ALA A 130 14.23 3.24 27.60
CA ALA A 130 14.73 2.26 28.56
C ALA A 130 14.95 0.87 27.94
N GLU A 131 14.12 0.45 26.98
CA GLU A 131 14.33 -0.79 26.22
C GLU A 131 15.58 -0.69 25.34
N LEU A 132 15.79 0.44 24.65
CA LEU A 132 16.99 0.71 23.86
C LEU A 132 18.25 0.69 24.73
N PHE A 133 18.22 1.33 25.90
CA PHE A 133 19.33 1.32 26.86
C PHE A 133 19.60 -0.04 27.49
N LYS A 134 18.58 -0.91 27.57
CA LYS A 134 18.69 -2.27 28.12
C LYS A 134 18.92 -3.32 27.04
N LEU A 135 18.86 -2.98 25.75
CA LEU A 135 19.01 -3.92 24.66
C LEU A 135 20.42 -4.54 24.73
N ARG A 136 20.49 -5.87 24.76
CA ARG A 136 21.75 -6.61 24.72
C ARG A 136 21.69 -7.61 23.57
N GLN A 137 22.82 -7.82 22.91
CA GLN A 137 22.95 -8.89 21.92
C GLN A 137 22.91 -10.23 22.65
N THR A 138 21.82 -10.99 22.47
CA THR A 138 21.66 -12.34 23.03
C THR A 138 21.88 -13.43 21.99
N THR A 139 21.62 -13.15 20.72
CA THR A 139 21.76 -14.10 19.60
C THR A 139 22.74 -13.55 18.54
N THR A 140 22.28 -13.37 17.30
CA THR A 140 23.07 -12.91 16.17
C THR A 140 23.16 -11.38 16.16
N ILE A 141 24.19 -10.86 15.49
CA ILE A 141 24.33 -9.42 15.26
C ILE A 141 23.16 -8.89 14.42
N ALA A 142 22.68 -9.67 13.45
CA ALA A 142 21.55 -9.31 12.59
C ALA A 142 20.24 -9.14 13.37
N ASP A 143 19.94 -10.07 14.29
CA ASP A 143 18.75 -9.96 15.16
C ASP A 143 18.84 -8.73 16.07
N TYR A 144 20.03 -8.47 16.62
CA TYR A 144 20.28 -7.29 17.43
C TYR A 144 20.08 -5.99 16.63
N GLN A 145 20.63 -5.91 15.41
CA GLN A 145 20.45 -4.74 14.53
C GLN A 145 18.97 -4.49 14.24
N LEU A 146 18.23 -5.54 13.89
CA LEU A 146 16.80 -5.43 13.62
C LEU A 146 16.01 -4.93 14.84
N GLN A 147 16.33 -5.42 16.05
CA GLN A 147 15.71 -4.95 17.29
C GLN A 147 16.12 -3.52 17.64
N PHE A 148 17.38 -3.16 17.43
CA PHE A 148 17.91 -1.82 17.67
C PHE A 148 17.23 -0.80 16.75
N GLU A 149 17.14 -1.08 15.45
CA GLU A 149 16.47 -0.21 14.47
C GLU A 149 14.99 -0.02 14.81
N ARG A 150 14.30 -1.09 15.20
CA ARG A 150 12.90 -1.03 15.65
C ARG A 150 12.73 -0.10 16.84
N LEU A 151 13.59 -0.22 17.85
CA LEU A 151 13.54 0.64 19.05
C LEU A 151 13.91 2.08 18.71
N CYS A 152 14.91 2.31 17.85
CA CYS A 152 15.26 3.65 17.39
C CYS A 152 14.12 4.36 16.65
N ASN A 153 13.34 3.64 15.84
CA ASN A 153 12.18 4.22 15.15
C ASN A 153 11.07 4.66 16.11
N CYS A 154 11.00 4.05 17.31
CA CYS A 154 10.02 4.38 18.34
C CYS A 154 10.51 5.44 19.34
N VAL A 155 11.80 5.82 19.32
CA VAL A 155 12.39 6.74 20.27
C VAL A 155 12.56 8.13 19.66
N VAL A 156 11.97 9.14 20.31
CA VAL A 156 12.08 10.55 19.92
C VAL A 156 12.90 11.31 20.96
N GLY A 157 13.72 12.27 20.52
CA GLY A 157 14.42 13.21 21.41
C GLY A 157 15.77 12.75 21.98
N LEU A 158 16.30 11.60 21.54
CA LEU A 158 17.70 11.23 21.81
C LEU A 158 18.65 11.87 20.79
N SER A 159 19.83 12.30 21.24
CA SER A 159 20.89 12.72 20.33
C SER A 159 21.46 11.53 19.56
N LEU A 160 21.98 11.79 18.37
CA LEU A 160 22.66 10.77 17.57
C LEU A 160 23.83 10.14 18.35
N ASP A 161 24.56 10.93 19.14
CA ASP A 161 25.64 10.45 19.99
C ASP A 161 25.14 9.47 21.07
N ALA A 162 23.98 9.73 21.68
CA ALA A 162 23.39 8.83 22.66
C ALA A 162 22.99 7.49 22.02
N ILE A 163 22.44 7.54 20.80
CA ILE A 163 22.08 6.35 20.01
C ILE A 163 23.34 5.54 19.64
N LEU A 164 24.39 6.20 19.15
CA LEU A 164 25.66 5.56 18.81
C LEU A 164 26.31 4.91 20.05
N ASN A 165 26.32 5.61 21.18
CA ASN A 165 26.86 5.06 22.43
C ASN A 165 26.09 3.82 22.90
N CYS A 166 24.75 3.77 22.73
CA CYS A 166 23.97 2.57 23.00
C CYS A 166 24.39 1.41 22.10
N PHE A 167 24.52 1.67 20.80
CA PHE A 167 24.93 0.65 19.84
C PHE A 167 26.32 0.07 20.15
N LEU A 168 27.28 0.95 20.48
CA LEU A 168 28.68 0.59 20.73
C LEU A 168 28.88 -0.09 22.09
N SER A 169 28.14 0.31 23.14
CA SER A 169 28.23 -0.27 24.49
C SER A 169 28.07 -1.80 24.50
N VAL A 170 27.19 -2.33 23.64
CA VAL A 170 26.92 -3.76 23.54
C VAL A 170 28.06 -4.51 22.82
N GLY A 171 28.68 -3.88 21.81
CA GLY A 171 29.79 -4.45 21.04
C GLY A 171 31.12 -4.55 21.80
N TYR A 172 31.33 -3.72 22.83
CA TYR A 172 32.51 -3.83 23.70
C TYR A 172 32.36 -4.91 24.78
N SER A 173 31.14 -5.35 25.11
CA SER A 173 30.91 -6.36 26.15
C SER A 173 31.28 -7.79 25.69
N THR A 174 31.33 -8.08 24.39
CA THR A 174 31.67 -9.41 23.86
C THR A 174 33.17 -9.62 23.61
N ARG A 175 33.98 -8.55 23.56
CA ARG A 175 35.44 -8.67 23.47
C ARG A 175 36.14 -8.93 24.81
N ALA A 176 35.44 -8.78 25.93
CA ALA A 176 36.00 -8.99 27.26
C ALA A 176 35.93 -10.45 27.77
N CYS A 177 35.25 -11.36 27.05
CA CYS A 177 35.14 -12.77 27.47
C CYS A 177 36.09 -13.73 26.73
N HIS A 178 37.00 -13.22 25.89
CA HIS A 178 38.00 -14.01 25.17
C HIS A 178 39.41 -13.41 25.29
N SER A 179 39.85 -13.11 26.52
CA SER A 179 41.26 -12.91 26.82
C SER A 179 41.64 -13.55 28.15
#